data_AF-A0AA41VWK8-F1
#
_entry.id   AF-A0AA41VWK8-F1
#
_cell.length_a   1.000
_cell.length_b   1.000
_cell.length_c   1.000
_cell.angle_alpha   90.00
_cell.angle_beta   90.00
_cell.angle_gamma   90.00
#
_symmetry.space_group_name_H-M   'P 1'
#
loop_
_entity.id
_entity.type
_entity.pdbx_description
1 polymer ?
#
loop_
_entity_poly.entity_id
_entity_poly.type
_entity_poly.pdbx_seq_one_letter_code
_entity_poly.pdbx_strand_id
1 'polypeptide(L)'
;MPSIQTALPPELVNNARRLYRECLRRAKYVGHRQNNTPLLVDMIRQQFKKNMLETNPEKIQTMMDAAARGLINHMLLESEQITGRKLSGKT
;
A
#
# COMPACT_ATOMS: atom_id res chain seq x y z
N MET A 1 0.83 -37.62 -9.75
CA MET A 1 -0.28 -36.79 -9.26
C MET A 1 0.23 -35.36 -9.14
N PRO A 2 -0.17 -34.41 -10.01
CA PRO A 2 0.19 -33.02 -9.81
C PRO A 2 -0.60 -32.49 -8.60
N SER A 3 0.13 -32.10 -7.56
CA SER A 3 -0.39 -31.42 -6.38
C SER A 3 -1.24 -30.23 -6.78
N ILE A 4 -2.49 -30.17 -6.30
CA ILE A 4 -3.36 -29.00 -6.41
C ILE A 4 -2.59 -27.83 -5.78
N GLN A 5 -2.02 -26.95 -6.61
CA GLN A 5 -1.57 -25.64 -6.14
C GLN A 5 -2.83 -24.97 -5.62
N THR A 6 -3.00 -24.90 -4.30
CA THR A 6 -4.11 -24.18 -3.70
C THR A 6 -3.97 -22.72 -4.11
N ALA A 7 -4.74 -22.31 -5.11
CA ALA A 7 -4.73 -20.94 -5.59
C ALA A 7 -5.03 -20.01 -4.40
N LEU A 8 -4.34 -18.86 -4.34
CA LEU A 8 -4.58 -17.87 -3.31
C LEU A 8 -6.06 -17.49 -3.27
N PRO A 9 -6.64 -17.21 -2.08
CA PRO A 9 -8.01 -16.73 -1.99
C PRO A 9 -8.22 -15.50 -2.90
N PRO A 10 -9.26 -15.49 -3.75
CA PRO A 10 -9.46 -14.41 -4.72
C PRO A 10 -9.61 -13.04 -4.07
N GLU A 11 -10.24 -12.98 -2.88
CA GLU A 11 -10.37 -11.76 -2.08
C GLU A 11 -9.01 -11.18 -1.68
N LEU A 12 -8.05 -12.02 -1.31
CA LEU A 12 -6.71 -11.59 -0.94
C LEU A 12 -6.01 -10.91 -2.12
N VAL A 13 -6.12 -11.50 -3.31
CA VAL A 13 -5.54 -10.96 -4.55
C VAL A 13 -6.22 -9.63 -4.94
N ASN A 14 -7.54 -9.57 -4.82
CA ASN A 14 -8.32 -8.37 -5.11
C ASN A 14 -7.97 -7.22 -4.17
N ASN A 15 -7.82 -7.51 -2.88
CA ASN A 15 -7.42 -6.54 -1.86
C ASN A 15 -5.99 -6.02 -2.11
N ALA A 16 -5.04 -6.90 -2.41
CA ALA A 16 -3.68 -6.51 -2.76
C ALA A 16 -3.64 -5.58 -3.99
N ARG A 17 -4.42 -5.91 -5.04
CA ARG A 17 -4.56 -5.09 -6.25
C ARG A 17 -5.17 -3.72 -5.97
N ARG A 18 -6.21 -3.66 -5.13
CA ARG A 18 -6.83 -2.39 -4.73
C ARG A 18 -5.82 -1.54 -3.96
N LEU A 19 -5.13 -2.11 -2.97
CA LEU A 19 -4.12 -1.42 -2.18
C LEU A 19 -2.99 -0.86 -3.06
N TYR A 20 -2.49 -1.64 -4.03
CA TYR A 20 -1.50 -1.17 -4.99
C TYR A 20 -1.95 0.09 -5.75
N ARG A 21 -3.19 0.12 -6.23
CA ARG A 21 -3.76 1.28 -6.94
C ARG A 21 -3.87 2.50 -6.03
N GLU A 22 -4.28 2.31 -4.78
CA GLU A 22 -4.36 3.38 -3.79
C GLU A 22 -2.97 3.97 -3.48
N CYS A 23 -1.97 3.12 -3.26
CA CYS A 23 -0.58 3.54 -3.08
C CYS A 23 -0.08 4.34 -4.29
N LEU A 24 -0.34 3.88 -5.51
CA LEU A 24 0.05 4.61 -6.72
C LEU A 24 -0.67 5.96 -6.86
N ARG A 25 -1.97 6.03 -6.55
CA ARG A 25 -2.72 7.30 -6.60
C ARG A 25 -2.10 8.30 -5.62
N ARG A 26 -1.77 7.84 -4.41
CA ARG A 26 -1.12 8.67 -3.40
C ARG A 26 0.26 9.14 -3.85
N ALA A 27 1.11 8.25 -4.37
CA ALA A 27 2.43 8.63 -4.85
C ALA A 27 2.39 9.64 -6.00
N LYS A 28 1.42 9.53 -6.91
CA LYS A 28 1.24 10.54 -7.97
C LYS A 28 0.90 11.90 -7.39
N TYR A 29 -0.01 11.94 -6.42
CA TYR A 29 -0.41 13.18 -5.76
C TYR A 29 0.74 13.81 -4.96
N VAL A 30 1.42 13.03 -4.11
CA VAL A 30 2.57 13.51 -3.33
C VAL A 30 3.72 13.93 -4.26
N GLY A 31 4.01 13.10 -5.25
CA GLY A 31 5.12 13.35 -6.16
C GLY A 31 4.91 14.52 -7.08
N HIS A 32 3.66 14.84 -7.43
CA HIS A 32 3.35 16.03 -8.20
C HIS A 32 3.64 17.30 -7.38
N ARG A 33 3.33 17.30 -6.08
CA ARG A 33 3.64 18.43 -5.19
C ARG A 33 5.15 18.62 -4.96
N GLN A 34 5.95 17.56 -5.08
CA GLN A 34 7.38 17.57 -4.81
C GLN A 34 8.25 17.46 -6.08
N ASN A 35 7.65 17.48 -7.28
CA ASN A 35 8.32 17.26 -8.57
C ASN A 35 9.16 15.97 -8.66
N ASN A 36 8.75 14.90 -7.98
CA ASN A 36 9.46 13.61 -7.93
C ASN A 36 8.55 12.39 -8.20
N THR A 37 7.40 12.60 -8.88
CA THR A 37 6.43 11.53 -9.22
C THR A 37 7.04 10.25 -9.78
N PRO A 38 7.96 10.28 -10.78
CA PRO A 38 8.50 9.05 -11.35
C PRO A 38 9.17 8.17 -10.29
N LEU A 39 9.98 8.79 -9.42
CA LEU A 39 10.72 8.10 -8.37
C LEU A 39 9.79 7.43 -7.37
N LEU A 40 8.77 8.14 -6.87
CA LEU A 40 7.82 7.56 -5.90
C LEU A 40 6.97 6.44 -6.50
N VAL A 41 6.53 6.59 -7.75
CA VAL A 41 5.77 5.56 -8.47
C VAL A 41 6.62 4.31 -8.69
N ASP A 42 7.87 4.48 -9.10
CA ASP A 42 8.76 3.35 -9.37
C ASP A 42 9.17 2.63 -8.09
N MET A 43 9.37 3.34 -6.98
CA MET A 43 9.60 2.73 -5.66
C MET A 43 8.44 1.81 -5.25
N ILE A 44 7.19 2.25 -5.41
CA ILE A 44 6.01 1.42 -5.11
C ILE A 44 5.94 0.21 -6.04
N ARG A 45 6.15 0.41 -7.34
CA ARG A 45 6.16 -0.68 -8.33
C ARG A 45 7.20 -1.75 -7.97
N GLN A 46 8.42 -1.32 -7.64
CA GLN A 46 9.50 -2.23 -7.26
C GLN A 46 9.14 -3.04 -6.01
N GLN A 47 8.57 -2.40 -4.98
CA GLN A 47 8.20 -3.08 -3.74
C GLN A 47 7.11 -4.14 -3.95
N PHE A 48 6.09 -3.85 -4.77
CA PHE A 48 5.06 -4.83 -5.12
C PHE A 48 5.61 -5.94 -6.03
N LYS A 49 6.47 -5.60 -7.01
CA LYS A 49 7.10 -6.58 -7.90
C LYS A 49 7.99 -7.55 -7.13
N LYS A 50 8.74 -7.08 -6.13
CA LYS A 50 9.61 -7.92 -5.29
C LYS A 50 8.86 -9.05 -4.59
N ASN A 51 7.59 -8.84 -4.24
CA ASN A 51 6.76 -9.80 -3.51
C ASN A 51 5.66 -10.43 -4.38
N MET A 52 5.71 -10.25 -5.71
CA MET A 52 4.66 -10.68 -6.64
C MET A 52 4.44 -12.20 -6.68
N LEU A 53 5.49 -12.97 -6.38
CA LEU A 53 5.46 -14.43 -6.39
C LEU A 53 5.26 -15.03 -4.99
N GLU A 54 4.93 -14.20 -3.99
CA GLU A 54 4.63 -14.70 -2.66
C GLU A 54 3.32 -15.52 -2.69
N THR A 55 3.35 -16.71 -2.10
CA THR A 55 2.20 -17.64 -2.07
C THR A 55 1.70 -17.91 -0.67
N ASN A 56 2.40 -17.45 0.38
CA ASN A 56 1.95 -17.59 1.75
C ASN A 56 0.86 -16.54 2.07
N PRO A 57 -0.41 -16.93 2.34
CA PRO A 57 -1.50 -16.00 2.60
C PRO A 57 -1.26 -15.09 3.80
N GLU A 58 -0.70 -15.61 4.90
CA GLU A 58 -0.44 -14.85 6.13
C GLU A 58 0.62 -13.78 5.91
N LYS A 59 1.67 -14.13 5.16
CA LYS A 59 2.73 -13.19 4.79
C LYS A 59 2.20 -12.09 3.88
N ILE A 60 1.37 -12.44 2.88
CA ILE A 60 0.69 -11.47 2.02
C ILE A 60 -0.17 -10.53 2.86
N GLN A 61 -0.99 -11.06 3.77
CA GLN A 61 -1.84 -10.25 4.65
C GLN A 61 -1.01 -9.29 5.51
N THR A 62 0.08 -9.78 6.12
CA THR A 62 0.99 -8.97 6.95
C THR A 62 1.60 -7.80 6.15
N MET A 63 2.04 -8.07 4.92
CA MET A 63 2.59 -7.04 4.03
C MET A 63 1.53 -6.02 3.61
N MET A 64 0.31 -6.48 3.31
CA MET A 64 -0.80 -5.60 2.99
C MET A 64 -1.17 -4.69 4.17
N ASP A 65 -1.26 -5.24 5.37
CA ASP A 65 -1.60 -4.47 6.57
C ASP A 65 -0.52 -3.42 6.85
N ALA A 66 0.76 -3.76 6.66
CA ALA A 66 1.86 -2.81 6.80
C ALA A 66 1.77 -1.67 5.77
N ALA A 67 1.48 -1.99 4.51
CA ALA A 67 1.31 -0.99 3.45
C ALA A 67 0.06 -0.12 3.67
N ALA A 68 -1.05 -0.71 4.10
CA ALA A 68 -2.28 0.01 4.44
C ALA A 68 -2.06 0.99 5.60
N ARG A 69 -1.39 0.55 6.68
CA ARG A 69 -0.98 1.42 7.78
C ARG A 69 -0.09 2.57 7.31
N GLY A 70 0.91 2.30 6.47
CA GLY A 70 1.77 3.34 5.91
C GLY A 70 0.99 4.38 5.10
N LEU A 71 0.03 3.94 4.28
CA LEU A 71 -0.85 4.81 3.50
C LEU A 71 -1.72 5.70 4.40
N ILE A 72 -2.39 5.09 5.40
CA ILE A 72 -3.27 5.79 6.33
C ILE A 72 -2.48 6.80 7.16
N ASN A 73 -1.33 6.42 7.71
CA ASN A 73 -0.48 7.31 8.52
C ASN A 73 -0.06 8.54 7.71
N HIS A 74 0.32 8.34 6.44
CA HIS A 74 0.70 9.45 5.58
C HIS A 74 -0.49 10.35 5.20
N MET A 75 -1.71 9.79 5.03
CA MET A 75 -2.93 10.57 4.83
C MET A 75 -3.31 11.39 6.08
N LEU A 76 -3.22 10.77 7.26
CA LEU A 76 -3.50 11.43 8.53
C LEU A 76 -2.53 12.58 8.78
N LEU A 77 -1.23 12.35 8.64
CA LEU A 77 -0.20 13.39 8.79
C LEU A 77 -0.49 14.59 7.88
N GLU A 78 -0.83 14.34 6.61
CA GLU A 78 -1.18 15.42 5.69
C GLU A 78 -2.48 16.14 6.12
N SER A 79 -3.49 15.41 6.59
CA SER A 79 -4.74 16.03 7.07
C SER A 79 -4.51 16.95 8.27
N GLU A 80 -3.61 16.57 9.18
CA GLU A 80 -3.19 17.42 10.30
C GLU A 80 -2.46 18.68 9.81
N GLN A 81 -1.59 18.55 8.79
CA GLN A 81 -0.90 19.71 8.18
C GLN A 81 -1.86 20.68 7.49
N ILE A 82 -2.90 20.18 6.81
CA ILE A 82 -3.88 21.00 6.09
C ILE A 82 -4.83 21.70 7.07
N THR A 83 -5.30 21.00 8.10
CA THR A 83 -6.30 21.51 9.03
C THR A 83 -5.70 22.29 10.20
N GLY A 84 -4.40 22.16 10.46
CA GLY A 84 -3.72 22.71 11.63
C GLY A 84 -4.14 22.08 12.95
N ARG A 85 -5.02 21.06 12.92
CA ARG A 85 -5.55 20.37 14.09
C ARG A 85 -4.88 19.00 14.20
N LYS A 86 -4.19 18.75 15.31
CA LYS A 86 -3.74 17.40 15.64
C LYS A 86 -4.95 16.51 15.87
N LEU A 87 -5.06 15.43 15.10
CA LEU A 87 -6.06 14.38 15.29
C LEU A 87 -5.65 13.44 16.43
N SER A 88 -4.38 13.51 16.85
CA SER A 88 -3.93 12.95 18.14
C SER A 88 -4.36 13.84 19.31
N GLY A 89 -5.61 13.69 19.74
CA GLY A 89 -6.15 14.27 20.96
C GLY A 89 -6.73 13.19 21.88
N LYS A 90 -5.96 12.86 22.94
CA LYS A 90 -6.32 12.10 24.15
C LYS A 90 -6.93 10.69 23.98
N THR A 91 -6.13 9.69 24.30
CA THR A 91 -6.51 8.58 25.21
C THR A 91 -5.56 8.60 26.39
#